data_AF-A0A2H0DIZ4-F1
#
_entry.id   AF-A0A2H0DIZ4-F1
#
_cell.length_a   1.000
_cell.length_b   1.000
_cell.length_c   1.000
_cell.angle_alpha   90.00
_cell.angle_beta   90.00
_cell.angle_gamma   90.00
#
_symmetry.space_group_name_H-M   'P 1'
#
loop_
_entity.id
_entity.type
_entity.pdbx_description
1 polymer ?
#
loop_
_entity_poly.entity_id
_entity_poly.type
_entity_poly.pdbx_seq_one_letter_code
_entity_poly.pdbx_strand_id
1 'polypeptide(L)'
;MDKKKVLADHKQIGKKYIPPMAQLGFSEILWTDKLVPELLWLGLLNDAHGLQAGADLAISLAKAATKTWKNGHKKLFASTSSFSALDDGQRTLIAADLKSSDKLNPIRSAIKPLAALYPKCPLGFLFDDVPEFGEGTHIMDSFKASLDRMFYRWEKPATMAQANAVYIAFVTDILKVRKGLSLANFPAIEKFPDTEESKRVASGVRCAVSMFFSPPHYDDSSSWPAYFWDRGFKIEPCILENLS
;
A
#
# COMPACT_ATOMS: atom_id res chain seq x y z
N MET A 1 5.90 -35.92 32.18
CA MET A 1 5.76 -34.98 31.04
C MET A 1 6.76 -33.86 31.26
N ASP A 2 7.86 -33.85 30.51
CA ASP A 2 8.88 -32.81 30.64
C ASP A 2 8.31 -31.45 30.21
N LYS A 3 8.45 -30.45 31.09
CA LYS A 3 8.13 -29.06 30.78
C LYS A 3 9.13 -28.56 29.74
N LYS A 4 8.74 -28.50 28.46
CA LYS A 4 9.51 -27.78 27.44
C LYS A 4 9.80 -26.37 27.95
N LYS A 5 11.09 -26.01 28.04
CA LYS A 5 11.52 -24.65 28.38
C LYS A 5 10.89 -23.66 27.40
N VAL A 6 10.28 -22.59 27.94
CA VAL A 6 9.75 -21.48 27.15
C VAL A 6 10.88 -20.94 26.25
N LEU A 7 10.60 -20.78 24.94
CA LEU A 7 11.55 -20.42 23.86
C LEU A 7 12.52 -21.50 23.35
N ALA A 8 12.33 -22.79 23.67
CA ALA A 8 13.20 -23.87 23.17
C ALA A 8 13.34 -23.92 21.63
N ASP A 9 12.31 -23.49 20.90
CA ASP A 9 12.29 -23.52 19.44
C ASP A 9 12.85 -22.22 18.80
N HIS A 10 13.26 -21.23 19.60
CA HIS A 10 13.82 -19.96 19.09
C HIS A 10 15.34 -20.05 18.95
N LYS A 11 15.88 -19.52 17.85
CA LYS A 11 17.33 -19.42 17.63
C LYS A 11 17.82 -18.10 18.20
N GLN A 12 18.69 -18.14 19.20
CA GLN A 12 19.32 -16.93 19.74
C GLN A 12 20.44 -16.46 18.80
N ILE A 13 20.34 -15.22 18.30
CA ILE A 13 21.41 -14.54 17.57
C ILE A 13 21.80 -13.29 18.38
N GLY A 14 22.98 -13.34 19.00
CA GLY A 14 23.41 -12.32 19.97
C GLY A 14 22.47 -12.24 21.18
N LYS A 15 21.87 -11.07 21.42
CA LYS A 15 20.88 -10.85 22.49
C LYS A 15 19.42 -11.05 22.05
N LYS A 16 19.17 -11.36 20.76
CA LYS A 16 17.81 -11.43 20.20
C LYS A 16 17.41 -12.88 19.95
N TYR A 17 16.22 -13.27 20.40
CA TYR A 17 15.63 -14.58 20.11
C TYR A 17 14.83 -14.50 18.82
N ILE A 18 15.20 -15.33 17.84
CA ILE A 18 14.54 -15.38 16.53
C ILE A 18 13.52 -16.52 16.53
N PRO A 19 12.22 -16.23 16.35
CA PRO A 19 11.18 -17.26 16.29
C PRO A 19 11.38 -18.19 15.08
N PRO A 20 10.96 -19.46 15.17
CA PRO A 20 11.12 -20.44 14.08
C PRO A 20 10.67 -19.94 12.70
N MET A 21 9.55 -19.22 12.65
CA MET A 21 9.01 -18.67 11.40
C MET A 21 9.91 -17.59 10.79
N ALA A 22 10.54 -16.75 11.62
CA ALA A 22 11.46 -15.73 11.13
C ALA A 22 12.78 -16.32 10.60
N GLN A 23 13.13 -17.54 11.02
CA GLN A 23 14.27 -18.27 10.48
C GLN A 23 14.02 -18.78 9.05
N LEU A 24 12.76 -18.83 8.60
CA LEU A 24 12.38 -19.16 7.21
C LEU A 24 12.40 -17.93 6.27
N GLY A 25 12.90 -16.78 6.74
CA GLY A 25 12.98 -15.54 5.95
C GLY A 25 11.74 -14.64 6.04
N PHE A 26 10.74 -14.99 6.85
CA PHE A 26 9.59 -14.13 7.10
C PHE A 26 9.93 -13.07 8.15
N SER A 27 10.04 -11.81 7.74
CA SER A 27 10.24 -10.69 8.66
C SER A 27 8.90 -10.14 9.18
N GLU A 28 8.93 -9.55 10.37
CA GLU A 28 7.79 -8.79 10.88
C GLU A 28 7.62 -7.51 10.04
N ILE A 29 6.48 -7.39 9.36
CA ILE A 29 6.17 -6.21 8.57
C ILE A 29 5.48 -5.20 9.49
N LEU A 30 6.19 -4.11 9.75
CA LEU A 30 5.68 -2.97 10.51
C LEU A 30 4.66 -2.22 9.66
N TRP A 31 3.38 -2.32 10.03
CA TRP A 31 2.27 -1.71 9.28
C TRP A 31 2.49 -0.21 9.10
N THR A 32 2.66 0.52 10.20
CA THR A 32 2.81 1.98 10.17
C THR A 32 4.07 2.37 9.43
N ASP A 33 5.22 1.82 9.84
CA ASP A 33 6.51 2.28 9.32
C ASP A 33 6.71 1.96 7.85
N LYS A 34 6.25 0.78 7.39
CA LYS A 34 6.44 0.31 6.00
C LYS A 34 5.18 0.39 5.14
N LEU A 35 4.07 -0.21 5.58
CA LEU A 35 2.92 -0.43 4.70
C LEU A 35 2.04 0.80 4.50
N VAL A 36 1.90 1.67 5.51
CA VAL A 36 1.09 2.89 5.38
C VAL A 36 1.63 3.77 4.25
N PRO A 37 2.91 4.16 4.20
CA PRO A 37 3.46 4.92 3.07
C PRO A 37 3.25 4.26 1.72
N GLU A 38 3.28 2.92 1.69
CA GLU A 38 3.20 2.16 0.46
C GLU A 38 1.78 2.06 -0.09
N LEU A 39 0.78 1.96 0.78
CA LEU A 39 -0.62 1.73 0.41
C LEU A 39 -1.51 2.98 0.55
N LEU A 40 -0.98 4.09 1.07
CA LEU A 40 -1.75 5.32 1.30
C LEU A 40 -2.44 5.82 0.03
N TRP A 41 -1.81 5.70 -1.14
CA TRP A 41 -2.41 6.10 -2.41
C TRP A 41 -3.71 5.35 -2.74
N LEU A 42 -3.83 4.07 -2.34
CA LEU A 42 -5.07 3.30 -2.47
C LEU A 42 -6.15 3.82 -1.52
N GLY A 43 -5.76 4.19 -0.30
CA GLY A 43 -6.64 4.84 0.67
C GLY A 43 -7.17 6.19 0.15
N LEU A 44 -6.30 7.02 -0.42
CA LEU A 44 -6.68 8.32 -1.01
C LEU A 44 -7.67 8.17 -2.17
N LEU A 45 -7.50 7.16 -3.03
CA LEU A 45 -8.46 6.87 -4.09
C LEU A 45 -9.83 6.49 -3.53
N ASN A 46 -9.85 5.64 -2.49
CA ASN A 46 -11.09 5.22 -1.83
C ASN A 46 -11.79 6.39 -1.13
N ASP A 47 -11.02 7.26 -0.45
CA ASP A 47 -11.56 8.43 0.24
C ASP A 47 -12.16 9.45 -0.74
N ALA A 48 -11.52 9.65 -1.90
CA ALA A 48 -11.98 10.63 -2.90
C ALA A 48 -13.16 10.14 -3.74
N HIS A 49 -13.21 8.86 -4.08
CA HIS A 49 -14.17 8.33 -5.07
C HIS A 49 -15.08 7.21 -4.54
N GLY A 50 -14.93 6.83 -3.27
CA GLY A 50 -15.59 5.66 -2.69
C GLY A 50 -14.91 4.34 -3.06
N LEU A 51 -15.30 3.26 -2.40
CA LEU A 51 -14.61 1.97 -2.46
C LEU A 51 -14.57 1.35 -3.87
N GLN A 52 -15.70 1.36 -4.58
CA GLN A 52 -15.80 0.72 -5.90
C GLN A 52 -15.05 1.50 -6.98
N ALA A 53 -15.30 2.81 -7.08
CA ALA A 53 -14.61 3.64 -8.07
C ALA A 53 -13.12 3.82 -7.72
N GLY A 54 -12.78 3.94 -6.43
CA GLY A 54 -11.39 3.97 -5.97
C GLY A 54 -10.62 2.70 -6.35
N ALA A 55 -11.23 1.52 -6.20
CA ALA A 55 -10.64 0.25 -6.65
C ALA A 55 -10.46 0.21 -8.18
N ASP A 56 -11.45 0.66 -8.96
CA ASP A 56 -11.37 0.71 -10.42
C ASP A 56 -10.23 1.62 -10.92
N LEU A 57 -10.06 2.80 -10.30
CA LEU A 57 -8.95 3.70 -10.59
C LEU A 57 -7.59 3.08 -10.25
N ALA A 58 -7.49 2.41 -9.10
CA ALA A 58 -6.26 1.72 -8.69
C ALA A 58 -5.88 0.61 -9.66
N ILE A 59 -6.86 -0.19 -10.08
CA ILE A 59 -6.68 -1.26 -11.08
C ILE A 59 -6.25 -0.70 -12.43
N SER A 60 -6.85 0.42 -12.85
CA SER A 60 -6.53 1.06 -14.13
C SER A 60 -5.05 1.44 -14.18
N LEU A 61 -4.55 2.10 -13.12
CA LEU A 61 -3.13 2.44 -12.99
C LEU A 61 -2.23 1.20 -12.97
N ALA A 62 -2.57 0.19 -12.16
CA ALA A 62 -1.76 -1.01 -12.04
C ALA A 62 -1.73 -1.84 -13.34
N LYS A 63 -2.84 -1.91 -14.09
CA LYS A 63 -2.92 -2.57 -15.39
C LYS A 63 -2.09 -1.83 -16.44
N ALA A 64 -2.16 -0.50 -16.49
CA ALA A 64 -1.34 0.30 -17.39
C ALA A 64 0.17 0.07 -17.11
N ALA A 65 0.57 0.05 -15.83
CA ALA A 65 1.94 -0.26 -15.44
C ALA A 65 2.35 -1.70 -15.80
N THR A 66 1.48 -2.67 -15.54
CA THR A 66 1.75 -4.09 -15.87
C THR A 66 1.88 -4.30 -17.38
N LYS A 67 1.06 -3.64 -18.20
CA LYS A 67 1.08 -3.71 -19.67
C LYS A 67 2.37 -3.13 -20.26
N THR A 68 2.96 -2.13 -19.62
CA THR A 68 4.18 -1.45 -20.08
C THR A 68 5.47 -2.07 -19.52
N TRP A 69 5.36 -2.96 -18.53
CA TRP A 69 6.48 -3.64 -17.90
C TRP A 69 7.09 -4.72 -18.81
N LYS A 70 8.40 -4.62 -19.09
CA LYS A 70 9.12 -5.49 -20.06
C LYS A 70 10.22 -6.37 -19.46
N ASN A 71 10.41 -6.36 -18.13
CA ASN A 71 11.60 -6.97 -17.49
C ASN A 71 11.48 -8.48 -17.18
N GLY A 72 10.79 -9.25 -18.03
CA GLY A 72 10.77 -10.73 -18.00
C GLY A 72 10.05 -11.40 -16.81
N HIS A 73 9.86 -10.70 -15.69
CA HIS A 73 9.15 -11.19 -14.51
C HIS A 73 7.91 -10.33 -14.21
N LYS A 74 6.82 -10.97 -13.77
CA LYS A 74 5.62 -10.25 -13.32
C LYS A 74 5.97 -9.41 -12.09
N LYS A 75 5.60 -8.12 -12.12
CA LYS A 75 5.78 -7.18 -11.01
C LYS A 75 4.42 -6.70 -10.51
N LEU A 76 4.22 -6.71 -9.20
CA LEU A 76 3.00 -6.21 -8.58
C LEU A 76 3.09 -4.69 -8.41
N PHE A 77 2.28 -3.95 -9.18
CA PHE A 77 2.15 -2.49 -9.06
C PHE A 77 1.07 -2.08 -8.07
N ALA A 78 1.26 -2.48 -6.79
CA ALA A 78 0.35 -2.13 -5.69
C ALA A 78 1.01 -1.24 -4.63
N SER A 79 2.31 -1.40 -4.39
CA SER A 79 3.07 -0.51 -3.50
C SER A 79 3.45 0.78 -4.23
N THR A 80 3.56 1.88 -3.51
CA THR A 80 4.01 3.15 -4.11
C THR A 80 5.43 2.99 -4.67
N SER A 81 6.34 2.36 -3.93
CA SER A 81 7.72 2.07 -4.34
C SER A 81 7.83 1.25 -5.62
N SER A 82 6.84 0.41 -5.95
CA SER A 82 6.88 -0.41 -7.17
C SER A 82 6.98 0.42 -8.44
N PHE A 83 6.44 1.65 -8.43
CA PHE A 83 6.46 2.57 -9.57
C PHE A 83 7.84 3.22 -9.79
N SER A 84 8.74 3.20 -8.80
CA SER A 84 10.12 3.67 -8.98
C SER A 84 10.91 2.84 -9.99
N ALA A 85 10.51 1.58 -10.21
CA ALA A 85 11.17 0.70 -11.17
C ALA A 85 10.84 1.02 -12.63
N LEU A 86 9.86 1.89 -12.88
CA LEU A 86 9.46 2.30 -14.22
C LEU A 86 10.47 3.31 -14.78
N ASP A 87 10.87 3.12 -16.04
CA ASP A 87 11.62 4.11 -16.80
C ASP A 87 10.70 5.24 -17.34
N ASP A 88 11.29 6.32 -17.84
CA ASP A 88 10.53 7.49 -18.31
C ASP A 88 9.65 7.20 -19.53
N GLY A 89 10.04 6.25 -20.38
CA GLY A 89 9.23 5.80 -21.51
C GLY A 89 7.98 5.06 -21.04
N GLN A 90 8.13 4.15 -20.06
CA GLN A 90 7.02 3.44 -19.43
C GLN A 90 6.08 4.42 -18.72
N ARG A 91 6.62 5.36 -17.94
CA ARG A 91 5.84 6.41 -17.26
C ARG A 91 4.99 7.23 -18.23
N THR A 92 5.60 7.65 -19.35
CA THR A 92 4.91 8.39 -20.42
C THR A 92 3.77 7.57 -21.02
N LEU A 93 4.00 6.29 -21.32
CA LEU A 93 2.98 5.40 -21.88
C LEU A 93 1.82 5.15 -20.89
N ILE A 94 2.12 5.00 -19.60
CA ILE A 94 1.10 4.85 -18.55
C ILE A 94 0.24 6.11 -18.45
N ALA A 95 0.86 7.29 -18.39
CA ALA A 95 0.12 8.55 -18.33
C ALA A 95 -0.77 8.74 -19.57
N ALA A 96 -0.28 8.40 -20.76
CA ALA A 96 -1.06 8.44 -21.99
C ALA A 96 -2.24 7.45 -22.01
N ASP A 97 -2.04 6.20 -21.58
CA ASP A 97 -3.08 5.16 -21.49
C ASP A 97 -4.20 5.60 -20.51
N LEU A 98 -3.83 6.13 -19.34
CA LEU A 98 -4.77 6.67 -18.35
C LEU A 98 -5.49 7.93 -18.83
N LYS A 99 -4.83 8.78 -19.62
CA LYS A 99 -5.43 9.97 -20.23
C LYS A 99 -6.47 9.57 -21.28
N SER A 100 -6.15 8.59 -22.13
CA SER A 100 -7.05 8.10 -23.18
C SER A 100 -8.31 7.39 -22.66
N SER A 101 -8.29 6.97 -21.39
CA SER A 101 -9.40 6.29 -20.71
C SER A 101 -10.13 7.16 -19.69
N ASP A 102 -9.85 8.47 -19.66
CA ASP A 102 -10.40 9.44 -18.70
C ASP A 102 -10.16 9.10 -17.21
N LYS A 103 -9.17 8.24 -16.92
CA LYS A 103 -8.82 7.82 -15.54
C LYS A 103 -7.73 8.69 -14.92
N LEU A 104 -6.93 9.37 -15.74
CA LEU A 104 -5.79 10.15 -15.26
C LEU A 104 -6.21 11.29 -14.31
N ASN A 105 -7.23 12.07 -14.67
CA ASN A 105 -7.65 13.22 -13.85
C ASN A 105 -8.25 12.81 -12.49
N PRO A 106 -9.16 11.82 -12.40
CA PRO A 106 -9.61 11.28 -11.12
C PRO A 106 -8.48 10.78 -10.21
N ILE A 107 -7.48 10.10 -10.78
CA ILE A 107 -6.29 9.64 -10.04
C ILE A 107 -5.47 10.83 -9.56
N ARG A 108 -5.11 11.76 -10.47
CA ARG A 108 -4.35 12.98 -10.15
C ARG A 108 -5.03 13.74 -9.02
N SER A 109 -6.34 13.95 -9.07
CA SER A 109 -7.10 14.66 -8.04
C SER A 109 -6.96 14.01 -6.65
N ALA A 110 -7.14 12.68 -6.57
CA ALA A 110 -7.07 11.95 -5.32
C ALA A 110 -5.66 11.94 -4.70
N ILE A 111 -4.62 11.76 -5.51
CA ILE A 111 -3.24 11.64 -5.02
C ILE A 111 -2.49 12.98 -4.99
N LYS A 112 -3.10 14.08 -5.46
CA LYS A 112 -2.49 15.43 -5.48
C LYS A 112 -1.90 15.81 -4.12
N PRO A 113 -2.58 15.61 -2.97
CA PRO A 113 -2.01 15.94 -1.67
C PRO A 113 -0.69 15.20 -1.39
N LEU A 114 -0.65 13.91 -1.71
CA LEU A 114 0.54 13.08 -1.54
C LEU A 114 1.69 13.58 -2.44
N ALA A 115 1.43 13.84 -3.71
CA ALA A 115 2.46 14.31 -4.65
C ALA A 115 2.99 15.71 -4.29
N ALA A 116 2.11 16.61 -3.83
CA ALA A 116 2.48 17.96 -3.42
C ALA A 116 3.31 17.97 -2.12
N LEU A 117 2.89 17.20 -1.10
CA LEU A 117 3.60 17.13 0.18
C LEU A 117 4.92 16.35 0.08
N TYR A 118 4.96 15.36 -0.81
CA TYR A 118 6.07 14.44 -0.98
C TYR A 118 6.61 14.47 -2.42
N PRO A 119 7.41 15.48 -2.82
CA PRO A 119 7.88 15.63 -4.20
C PRO A 119 8.68 14.45 -4.75
N LYS A 120 9.32 13.65 -3.89
CA LYS A 120 10.01 12.41 -4.29
C LYS A 120 9.09 11.18 -4.35
N CYS A 121 7.77 11.37 -4.33
CA CYS A 121 6.81 10.28 -4.44
C CYS A 121 7.00 9.53 -5.76
N PRO A 122 7.14 8.19 -5.75
CA PRO A 122 7.23 7.39 -6.97
C PRO A 122 6.07 7.56 -7.94
N LEU A 123 4.89 7.98 -7.47
CA LEU A 123 3.72 8.28 -8.31
C LEU A 123 3.73 9.71 -8.86
N GLY A 124 4.75 10.51 -8.56
CA GLY A 124 4.88 11.90 -9.00
C GLY A 124 4.92 12.05 -10.53
N PHE A 125 5.37 11.02 -11.26
CA PHE A 125 5.37 11.01 -12.74
C PHE A 125 4.00 11.18 -13.37
N LEU A 126 2.92 10.95 -12.59
CA LEU A 126 1.57 11.18 -13.08
C LEU A 126 1.26 12.64 -13.28
N PHE A 127 2.06 13.58 -12.75
CA PHE A 127 1.87 15.01 -12.90
C PHE A 127 2.92 15.61 -13.85
N ASP A 128 2.51 16.64 -14.58
CA ASP A 128 3.40 17.31 -15.53
C ASP A 128 4.43 18.19 -14.78
N ASP A 129 4.02 18.78 -13.65
CA ASP A 129 4.84 19.52 -12.69
C ASP A 129 4.51 19.10 -11.26
N VAL A 130 5.40 19.41 -10.30
CA VAL A 130 5.10 19.21 -8.86
C VAL A 130 3.88 20.04 -8.51
N PRO A 131 2.78 19.44 -8.00
CA PRO A 131 1.57 20.19 -7.75
C PRO A 131 1.79 21.22 -6.64
N GLU A 132 1.42 22.47 -6.90
CA GLU A 132 1.50 23.54 -5.90
C GLU A 132 0.32 23.50 -4.92
N PHE A 133 0.57 24.03 -3.71
CA PHE A 133 -0.48 24.37 -2.75
C PHE A 133 -0.97 25.79 -3.01
N GLY A 134 -2.28 25.96 -3.17
CA GLY A 134 -2.88 27.29 -3.00
C GLY A 134 -2.85 27.67 -1.52
N GLU A 135 -2.55 28.93 -1.21
CA GLU A 135 -2.71 29.47 0.14
C GLU A 135 -4.16 29.25 0.63
N GLY A 136 -4.33 28.77 1.87
CA GLY A 136 -5.65 28.54 2.47
C GLY A 136 -6.32 27.20 2.15
N THR A 137 -5.62 26.25 1.53
CA THR A 137 -6.20 24.94 1.21
C THR A 137 -6.23 23.98 2.41
N HIS A 138 -7.41 23.45 2.75
CA HIS A 138 -7.62 22.33 3.71
C HIS A 138 -6.99 20.99 3.25
N ILE A 139 -6.02 21.03 2.33
CA ILE A 139 -5.34 19.86 1.77
C ILE A 139 -4.51 19.16 2.86
N MET A 140 -3.87 19.92 3.75
CA MET A 140 -3.13 19.33 4.87
C MET A 140 -4.07 18.56 5.81
N ASP A 141 -5.18 19.19 6.22
CA ASP A 141 -6.13 18.60 7.16
C ASP A 141 -6.81 17.36 6.57
N SER A 142 -7.21 17.43 5.30
CA SER A 142 -7.77 16.27 4.60
C SER A 142 -6.75 15.14 4.43
N PHE A 143 -5.50 15.45 4.11
CA PHE A 143 -4.43 14.44 4.03
C PHE A 143 -4.17 13.77 5.38
N LYS A 144 -4.11 14.54 6.47
CA LYS A 144 -3.99 14.01 7.84
C LYS A 144 -5.17 13.12 8.20
N ALA A 145 -6.39 13.53 7.88
CA ALA A 145 -7.57 12.71 8.14
C ALA A 145 -7.53 11.38 7.37
N SER A 146 -7.05 11.37 6.13
CA SER A 146 -6.83 10.13 5.36
C SER A 146 -5.71 9.27 5.96
N LEU A 147 -4.62 9.88 6.41
CA LEU A 147 -3.50 9.18 7.05
C LEU A 147 -3.93 8.53 8.38
N ASP A 148 -4.67 9.26 9.21
CA ASP A 148 -5.19 8.78 10.50
C ASP A 148 -6.13 7.58 10.33
N ARG A 149 -7.06 7.65 9.36
CA ARG A 149 -7.93 6.52 9.00
C ARG A 149 -7.17 5.28 8.55
N MET A 150 -5.99 5.45 7.96
CA MET A 150 -5.11 4.38 7.51
C MET A 150 -4.17 3.85 8.60
N PHE A 151 -4.06 4.55 9.73
CA PHE A 151 -3.10 4.24 10.79
C PHE A 151 -3.38 2.88 11.44
N TYR A 152 -4.64 2.56 11.67
CA TYR A 152 -5.04 1.29 12.28
C TYR A 152 -5.32 0.22 11.22
N ARG A 153 -4.36 -0.71 11.05
CA ARG A 153 -4.39 -1.80 10.06
C ARG A 153 -5.71 -2.57 9.95
N TRP A 154 -6.38 -2.76 11.08
CA TRP A 154 -7.54 -3.65 11.22
C TRP A 154 -8.86 -2.96 10.89
N GLU A 155 -8.85 -1.63 10.84
CA GLU A 155 -10.01 -0.81 10.54
C GLU A 155 -10.39 -0.90 9.07
N LYS A 156 -11.62 -0.49 8.77
CA LYS A 156 -12.20 -0.55 7.43
C LYS A 156 -11.33 0.16 6.37
N PRO A 157 -10.85 1.39 6.56
CA PRO A 157 -10.08 2.10 5.52
C PRO A 157 -8.79 1.35 5.14
N ALA A 158 -7.99 0.96 6.14
CA ALA A 158 -6.77 0.19 5.95
C ALA A 158 -7.02 -1.20 5.37
N THR A 159 -8.11 -1.87 5.78
CA THR A 159 -8.49 -3.18 5.25
C THR A 159 -8.88 -3.08 3.77
N MET A 160 -9.60 -2.04 3.37
CA MET A 160 -10.00 -1.85 1.96
C MET A 160 -8.83 -1.43 1.07
N ALA A 161 -7.90 -0.63 1.55
CA ALA A 161 -6.65 -0.35 0.82
C ALA A 161 -5.82 -1.63 0.61
N GLN A 162 -5.69 -2.48 1.64
CA GLN A 162 -5.07 -3.81 1.51
C GLN A 162 -5.84 -4.71 0.53
N ALA A 163 -7.17 -4.66 0.53
CA ALA A 163 -8.00 -5.40 -0.40
C ALA A 163 -7.76 -4.95 -1.85
N ASN A 164 -7.61 -3.65 -2.11
CA ASN A 164 -7.27 -3.13 -3.43
C ASN A 164 -5.93 -3.70 -3.91
N ALA A 165 -4.91 -3.80 -3.05
CA ALA A 165 -3.63 -4.41 -3.42
C ALA A 165 -3.78 -5.90 -3.81
N VAL A 166 -4.59 -6.65 -3.07
CA VAL A 166 -4.92 -8.05 -3.42
C VAL A 166 -5.74 -8.14 -4.71
N TYR A 167 -6.66 -7.21 -4.93
CA TYR A 167 -7.46 -7.19 -6.13
C TYR A 167 -6.61 -6.89 -7.37
N ILE A 168 -5.67 -5.96 -7.26
CA ILE A 168 -4.63 -5.71 -8.28
C ILE A 168 -3.89 -7.01 -8.60
N ALA A 169 -3.46 -7.77 -7.57
CA ALA A 169 -2.75 -9.03 -7.78
C ALA A 169 -3.61 -10.08 -8.51
N PHE A 170 -4.93 -10.13 -8.25
CA PHE A 170 -5.85 -11.00 -9.00
C PHE A 170 -5.96 -10.59 -10.48
N VAL A 171 -6.25 -9.32 -10.75
CA VAL A 171 -6.52 -8.85 -12.12
C VAL A 171 -5.27 -8.76 -13.00
N THR A 172 -4.08 -8.75 -12.40
CA THR A 172 -2.78 -8.78 -13.09
C THR A 172 -2.17 -10.18 -13.18
N ASP A 173 -2.94 -11.22 -12.79
CA ASP A 173 -2.53 -12.63 -12.82
C ASP A 173 -1.29 -12.95 -11.96
N ILE A 174 -1.04 -12.16 -10.91
CA ILE A 174 0.05 -12.36 -9.94
C ILE A 174 -0.39 -13.34 -8.85
N LEU A 175 -1.64 -13.23 -8.40
CA LEU A 175 -2.22 -14.10 -7.39
C LEU A 175 -3.29 -14.99 -8.02
N LYS A 176 -3.14 -16.32 -7.84
CA LYS A 176 -4.16 -17.32 -8.15
C LYS A 176 -4.54 -18.05 -6.88
N VAL A 177 -5.83 -18.15 -6.60
CA VAL A 177 -6.34 -18.77 -5.37
C VAL A 177 -7.17 -19.99 -5.72
N ARG A 178 -6.90 -21.11 -5.04
CA ARG A 178 -7.68 -22.34 -5.18
C ARG A 178 -9.03 -22.19 -4.50
N LYS A 179 -10.07 -22.79 -5.09
CA LYS A 179 -11.39 -22.94 -4.44
C LYS A 179 -11.24 -23.55 -3.04
N GLY A 180 -12.01 -23.04 -2.08
CA GLY A 180 -12.01 -23.47 -0.68
C GLY A 180 -11.10 -22.67 0.25
N LEU A 181 -10.23 -21.80 -0.28
CA LEU A 181 -9.49 -20.81 0.52
C LEU A 181 -10.34 -19.56 0.77
N SER A 182 -10.07 -18.82 1.84
CA SER A 182 -10.85 -17.61 2.19
C SER A 182 -10.86 -16.58 1.05
N LEU A 183 -9.71 -16.34 0.42
CA LEU A 183 -9.59 -15.42 -0.70
C LEU A 183 -10.31 -15.89 -1.98
N ALA A 184 -10.79 -17.14 -2.06
CA ALA A 184 -11.61 -17.57 -3.19
C ALA A 184 -12.99 -16.87 -3.19
N ASN A 185 -13.45 -16.39 -2.03
CA ASN A 185 -14.68 -15.62 -1.86
C ASN A 185 -14.39 -14.11 -1.74
N PHE A 186 -13.36 -13.62 -2.43
CA PHE A 186 -12.92 -12.23 -2.36
C PHE A 186 -14.05 -11.18 -2.45
N PRO A 187 -15.11 -11.33 -3.27
CA PRO A 187 -16.22 -10.37 -3.32
C PRO A 187 -16.90 -10.09 -1.97
N ALA A 188 -16.84 -11.02 -1.01
CA ALA A 188 -17.42 -10.80 0.32
C ALA A 188 -16.72 -9.68 1.12
N ILE A 189 -15.53 -9.20 0.70
CA ILE A 189 -14.83 -8.08 1.34
C ILE A 189 -15.63 -6.78 1.33
N GLU A 190 -16.54 -6.60 0.36
CA GLU A 190 -17.42 -5.43 0.27
C GLU A 190 -18.29 -5.24 1.52
N LYS A 191 -18.62 -6.35 2.19
CA LYS A 191 -19.44 -6.36 3.41
C LYS A 191 -18.62 -6.26 4.69
N PHE A 192 -17.33 -5.94 4.63
CA PHE A 192 -16.49 -5.82 5.81
C PHE A 192 -16.86 -4.56 6.64
N PRO A 193 -16.95 -4.64 7.98
CA PRO A 193 -16.74 -5.80 8.85
C PRO A 193 -18.03 -6.56 9.26
N ASP A 194 -19.11 -6.40 8.50
CA ASP A 194 -20.48 -6.70 8.93
C ASP A 194 -20.84 -8.21 8.91
N THR A 195 -20.02 -9.05 8.28
CA THR A 195 -20.27 -10.51 8.20
C THR A 195 -19.05 -11.34 8.58
N GLU A 196 -19.27 -12.52 9.15
CA GLU A 196 -18.18 -13.46 9.47
C GLU A 196 -17.39 -13.88 8.23
N GLU A 197 -18.05 -14.01 7.08
CA GLU A 197 -17.37 -14.26 5.82
C GLU A 197 -16.45 -13.09 5.43
N SER A 198 -16.93 -11.85 5.48
CA SER A 198 -16.11 -10.66 5.17
C SER A 198 -14.90 -10.54 6.09
N LYS A 199 -15.03 -10.88 7.38
CA LYS A 199 -13.92 -10.90 8.35
C LYS A 199 -12.89 -11.97 8.02
N ARG A 200 -13.33 -13.17 7.60
CA ARG A 200 -12.44 -14.26 7.13
C ARG A 200 -11.69 -13.87 5.87
N VAL A 201 -12.37 -13.24 4.91
CA VAL A 201 -11.74 -12.72 3.68
C VAL A 201 -10.74 -11.62 4.04
N ALA A 202 -11.09 -10.68 4.91
CA ALA A 202 -10.18 -9.63 5.38
C ALA A 202 -8.91 -10.20 6.06
N SER A 203 -9.05 -11.27 6.84
CA SER A 203 -7.88 -11.99 7.38
C SER A 203 -7.01 -12.57 6.27
N GLY A 204 -7.62 -13.16 5.23
CA GLY A 204 -6.91 -13.63 4.04
C GLY A 204 -6.19 -12.51 3.30
N VAL A 205 -6.83 -11.35 3.15
CA VAL A 205 -6.26 -10.15 2.53
C VAL A 205 -5.01 -9.69 3.26
N ARG A 206 -5.09 -9.55 4.60
CA ARG A 206 -3.93 -9.12 5.42
C ARG A 206 -2.76 -10.10 5.34
N CYS A 207 -3.06 -11.40 5.27
CA CYS A 207 -2.05 -12.43 5.07
C CYS A 207 -1.37 -12.28 3.70
N ALA A 208 -2.15 -12.15 2.61
CA ALA A 208 -1.62 -11.97 1.26
C ALA A 208 -0.79 -10.69 1.11
N VAL A 209 -1.24 -9.57 1.66
CA VAL A 209 -0.44 -8.33 1.65
C VAL A 209 0.90 -8.54 2.34
N SER A 210 0.95 -9.26 3.47
CA SER A 210 2.22 -9.55 4.13
C SER A 210 3.19 -10.34 3.22
N MET A 211 2.67 -11.22 2.37
CA MET A 211 3.49 -11.93 1.37
C MET A 211 3.99 -11.02 0.24
N PHE A 212 3.19 -10.06 -0.20
CA PHE A 212 3.58 -9.11 -1.24
C PHE A 212 4.69 -8.15 -0.79
N PHE A 213 4.70 -7.82 0.50
CA PHE A 213 5.66 -6.92 1.12
C PHE A 213 6.85 -7.66 1.77
N SER A 214 7.17 -8.84 1.23
CA SER A 214 8.34 -9.64 1.59
C SER A 214 9.15 -9.96 0.33
N PRO A 215 10.47 -10.22 0.45
CA PRO A 215 11.26 -10.73 -0.67
C PRO A 215 10.68 -12.03 -1.24
N PRO A 216 10.72 -12.26 -2.57
CA PRO A 216 11.32 -11.40 -3.60
C PRO A 216 10.36 -10.36 -4.20
N HIS A 217 9.12 -10.25 -3.69
CA HIS A 217 8.07 -9.42 -4.30
C HIS A 217 8.18 -7.93 -3.94
N TYR A 218 8.82 -7.63 -2.81
CA TYR A 218 9.09 -6.29 -2.34
C TYR A 218 10.58 -6.01 -2.28
N ASP A 219 10.94 -4.82 -2.77
CA ASP A 219 12.29 -4.31 -2.67
C ASP A 219 12.44 -3.56 -1.34
N ASP A 220 12.95 -4.26 -0.33
CA ASP A 220 13.23 -3.70 0.99
C ASP A 220 14.31 -2.59 0.95
N SER A 221 14.98 -2.36 -0.19
CA SER A 221 15.91 -1.24 -0.38
C SER A 221 15.22 0.08 -0.76
N SER A 222 13.89 0.07 -0.98
CA SER A 222 13.18 1.30 -1.29
C SER A 222 13.32 2.32 -0.17
N SER A 223 13.79 3.52 -0.52
CA SER A 223 13.87 4.66 0.41
C SER A 223 12.54 5.36 0.63
N TRP A 224 11.45 4.96 -0.07
CA TRP A 224 10.18 5.66 -0.02
C TRP A 224 9.55 5.73 1.38
N PRO A 225 9.39 4.62 2.14
CA PRO A 225 8.83 4.70 3.49
C PRO A 225 9.65 5.60 4.43
N ALA A 226 10.98 5.50 4.38
CA ALA A 226 11.88 6.34 5.18
C ALA A 226 11.74 7.81 4.80
N TYR A 227 11.77 8.14 3.51
CA TYR A 227 11.57 9.50 3.01
C TYR A 227 10.20 10.06 3.42
N PHE A 228 9.14 9.26 3.35
CA PHE A 228 7.79 9.66 3.73
C PHE A 228 7.77 10.11 5.20
N TRP A 229 8.28 9.31 6.13
CA TRP A 229 8.27 9.69 7.55
C TRP A 229 9.22 10.88 7.83
N ASP A 230 10.44 10.87 7.29
CA ASP A 230 11.41 11.95 7.47
C ASP A 230 10.91 13.30 6.96
N ARG A 231 10.18 13.29 5.83
CA ARG A 231 9.58 14.49 5.26
C ARG A 231 8.35 14.91 6.06
N GLY A 232 7.54 13.98 6.52
CA GLY A 232 6.39 14.23 7.39
C GLY A 232 6.78 15.08 8.62
N PHE A 233 7.87 14.71 9.30
CA PHE A 233 8.41 15.48 10.44
C PHE A 233 8.85 16.92 10.09
N LYS A 234 9.22 17.18 8.83
CA LYS A 234 9.64 18.50 8.36
C LYS A 234 8.48 19.38 7.89
N ILE A 235 7.39 18.74 7.44
CA ILE A 235 6.19 19.44 6.97
C ILE A 235 5.46 20.07 8.14
N GLU A 236 5.34 19.34 9.25
CA GLU A 236 4.76 19.85 10.48
C GLU A 236 5.58 19.32 11.66
N PRO A 237 6.31 20.21 12.37
CA PRO A 237 7.04 19.83 13.56
C PRO A 237 6.08 19.26 14.60
N CYS A 238 6.45 18.14 15.21
CA CYS A 238 5.67 17.57 16.30
C CYS A 238 5.65 18.56 17.47
N ILE A 239 4.47 19.09 17.80
CA ILE A 239 4.27 19.94 18.97
C ILE A 239 4.15 18.99 20.17
N LEU A 240 5.25 18.78 20.89
CA LEU A 240 5.19 18.14 22.20
C LEU A 240 4.57 19.14 23.16
N GLU A 241 3.24 19.07 23.36
CA GLU A 241 2.61 19.78 24.47
C GLU A 241 3.26 19.30 25.77
N ASN A 242 3.73 20.27 26.55
CA ASN A 242 4.57 20.07 27.73
C ASN A 242 4.04 18.96 28.63
N LEU A 243 4.83 17.90 28.81
CA LEU A 243 4.86 17.13 30.04
C LEU A 243 5.46 18.04 31.13
N SER A 244 4.65 18.96 31.65
CA SER A 244 4.95 19.76 32.84
C SER A 244 4.07 19.31 33.99
#